data_AF-A0A1N6H3J8-F1
#
_entry.id   AF-A0A1N6H3J8-F1
#
_cell.length_a   1.000
_cell.length_b   1.000
_cell.length_c   1.000
_cell.angle_alpha   90.00
_cell.angle_beta   90.00
_cell.angle_gamma   90.00
#
_symmetry.space_group_name_H-M   'P 1'
#
loop_
_entity.id
_entity.type
_entity.pdbx_description
1 polymer ?
#
loop_
_entity_poly.entity_id
_entity_poly.type
_entity_poly.pdbx_seq_one_letter_code
_entity_poly.pdbx_strand_id
1 'polypeptide(L)'
;MLTEQEVREMSARCKWTVLLAMACAIGAVFLYLVGVGYFRESLTSLAENLFGDTARDLTPISLILPAFAIFLLPSCLAAQYAGRFKTACPSCNQDISCRSDRVIATRCCPACGERILEGGRTHSAAVYNRYLTLRSRHFLKYWFWAWPAFGGLVMMWQLFNRSAFQQCPHCLWTAPLIGTAAAGWAWLRTLERRYIPQLLASVVLLGLGVASFWRDF
;
A
#
# COMPACT_ATOMS: atom_id res chain seq x y z
N MET A 1 12.62 2.29 34.22
CA MET A 1 12.97 2.59 32.82
C MET A 1 12.59 1.39 31.96
N LEU A 2 12.55 1.53 30.63
CA LEU A 2 12.25 0.45 29.67
C LEU A 2 13.55 -0.13 29.11
N THR A 3 13.57 -1.42 28.80
CA THR A 3 14.68 -2.04 28.06
C THR A 3 14.44 -1.95 26.55
N GLU A 4 15.52 -1.93 25.76
CA GLU A 4 15.41 -1.91 24.29
C GLU A 4 14.74 -3.18 23.76
N GLN A 5 14.98 -4.32 24.41
CA GLN A 5 14.42 -5.61 24.03
C GLN A 5 12.90 -5.64 24.19
N GLU A 6 12.37 -5.12 25.31
CA GLU A 6 10.92 -5.00 25.54
C GLU A 6 10.23 -4.12 24.48
N VAL A 7 10.82 -2.95 24.17
CA VAL A 7 10.26 -2.05 23.16
C VAL A 7 10.28 -2.69 21.77
N ARG A 8 11.37 -3.41 21.42
CA ARG A 8 11.46 -4.14 20.15
C ARG A 8 10.46 -5.28 20.06
N GLU A 9 10.31 -6.07 21.11
CA GLU A 9 9.41 -7.23 21.15
C GLU A 9 7.94 -6.80 21.03
N MET A 10 7.53 -5.79 21.80
CA MET A 10 6.17 -5.25 21.75
C MET A 10 5.86 -4.58 20.41
N SER A 11 6.82 -3.82 19.87
CA SER A 11 6.68 -3.23 18.53
C SER A 11 6.62 -4.30 17.44
N ALA A 12 7.41 -5.37 17.54
CA ALA A 12 7.41 -6.47 16.59
C ALA A 12 6.08 -7.22 16.62
N ARG A 13 5.53 -7.53 17.79
CA ARG A 13 4.21 -8.17 17.94
C ARG A 13 3.09 -7.31 17.34
N CYS A 14 3.12 -6.01 17.61
CA CYS A 14 2.18 -5.05 17.02
C CYS A 14 2.30 -5.01 15.48
N LYS A 15 3.53 -4.93 14.94
CA LYS A 15 3.78 -4.95 13.49
C LYS A 15 3.30 -6.26 12.85
N TRP A 16 3.63 -7.41 13.44
CA TRP A 16 3.25 -8.72 12.90
C TRP A 16 1.75 -8.97 12.91
N THR A 17 1.05 -8.56 13.97
CA THR A 17 -0.42 -8.71 14.05
C THR A 17 -1.13 -7.89 12.98
N VAL A 18 -0.70 -6.64 12.76
CA VAL A 18 -1.25 -5.79 11.68
C VAL A 18 -0.90 -6.35 10.31
N LEU A 19 0.34 -6.81 10.10
CA LEU A 19 0.80 -7.32 8.81
C LEU A 19 0.07 -8.63 8.43
N LEU A 20 -0.09 -9.55 9.37
CA LEU A 20 -0.85 -10.78 9.18
C LEU A 20 -2.32 -10.47 8.83
N ALA A 21 -2.96 -9.57 9.57
CA ALA A 21 -4.33 -9.18 9.32
C ALA A 21 -4.50 -8.53 7.93
N MET A 22 -3.56 -7.66 7.54
CA MET A 22 -3.56 -7.08 6.19
C MET A 22 -3.39 -8.15 5.11
N ALA A 23 -2.47 -9.10 5.29
CA ALA A 23 -2.28 -10.18 4.33
C ALA A 23 -3.54 -11.05 4.19
N CYS A 24 -4.19 -11.40 5.30
CA CYS A 24 -5.46 -12.13 5.29
C CYS A 24 -6.58 -11.32 4.64
N ALA A 25 -6.69 -10.02 4.93
CA ALA A 25 -7.71 -9.15 4.35
C ALA A 25 -7.52 -9.02 2.83
N ILE A 26 -6.29 -8.82 2.36
CA ILE A 26 -5.96 -8.77 0.92
C ILE A 26 -6.30 -10.12 0.26
N GLY A 27 -5.92 -11.24 0.89
CA GLY A 27 -6.25 -12.58 0.39
C GLY A 27 -7.76 -12.82 0.29
N ALA A 28 -8.53 -12.41 1.31
CA ALA A 28 -9.98 -12.53 1.32
C ALA A 28 -10.66 -11.66 0.25
N VAL A 29 -10.20 -10.42 0.06
CA VAL A 29 -10.66 -9.56 -1.03
C VAL A 29 -10.34 -10.18 -2.38
N PHE A 30 -9.15 -10.73 -2.56
CA PHE A 30 -8.77 -11.38 -3.81
C PHE A 30 -9.66 -12.59 -4.11
N LEU A 31 -9.86 -13.48 -3.13
CA LEU A 31 -10.76 -14.63 -3.27
C LEU A 31 -12.20 -14.19 -3.56
N TYR A 32 -12.66 -13.14 -2.90
CA TYR A 32 -13.99 -12.56 -3.14
C TYR A 32 -14.12 -12.04 -4.57
N LEU A 33 -13.16 -11.26 -5.07
CA LEU A 33 -13.17 -10.72 -6.43
C LEU A 33 -13.08 -11.83 -7.49
N VAL A 34 -12.29 -12.88 -7.25
CA VAL A 34 -12.24 -14.06 -8.13
C VAL A 34 -13.60 -14.76 -8.17
N GLY A 35 -14.24 -14.96 -7.00
CA GLY A 35 -15.58 -15.54 -6.91
C GLY A 35 -16.62 -14.69 -7.65
N VAL A 36 -16.60 -13.37 -7.43
CA VAL A 36 -17.47 -12.42 -8.15
C VAL A 36 -17.23 -12.50 -9.64
N GLY A 37 -15.97 -12.58 -10.11
CA GLY A 37 -15.65 -12.73 -11.52
C GLY A 37 -16.23 -14.00 -12.14
N TYR A 38 -16.17 -15.13 -11.42
CA TYR A 38 -16.71 -16.41 -11.87
C TYR A 38 -18.24 -16.43 -11.91
N PHE A 39 -18.90 -15.85 -10.91
CA PHE A 39 -20.37 -15.87 -10.79
C PHE A 39 -21.06 -14.63 -11.37
N ARG A 40 -20.30 -13.69 -11.96
CA ARG A 40 -20.81 -12.40 -12.42
C ARG A 40 -22.00 -12.56 -13.35
N GLU A 41 -21.86 -13.37 -14.40
CA GLU A 41 -22.91 -13.55 -15.42
C GLU A 41 -24.19 -14.12 -14.81
N SER A 42 -24.07 -15.17 -14.00
CA SER A 42 -25.21 -15.77 -13.29
C SER A 42 -25.89 -14.79 -12.33
N LEU A 43 -25.11 -13.98 -11.60
CA LEU A 43 -25.63 -12.97 -10.66
C LEU A 43 -26.32 -11.83 -11.40
N THR A 44 -25.75 -11.37 -12.53
CA THR A 44 -26.37 -10.32 -13.35
C THR A 44 -27.67 -10.81 -13.99
N SER A 45 -27.72 -12.05 -14.50
CA SER A 45 -28.96 -12.60 -15.06
C SER A 45 -30.03 -12.83 -14.00
N LEU A 46 -29.64 -13.18 -12.77
CA LEU A 46 -30.57 -13.36 -11.67
C LEU A 46 -31.13 -12.02 -11.18
N ALA A 47 -30.28 -10.98 -11.13
CA ALA A 47 -30.70 -9.62 -10.80
C ALA A 47 -31.63 -9.02 -11.85
N GLU A 48 -31.34 -9.24 -13.14
CA GLU A 48 -32.18 -8.84 -14.27
C GLU A 48 -33.57 -9.51 -14.20
N ASN A 49 -33.61 -10.82 -13.94
CA ASN A 49 -34.88 -11.56 -13.81
C ASN A 49 -35.74 -11.14 -12.61
N LEU A 50 -35.14 -10.68 -11.52
CA LEU A 50 -35.86 -10.33 -10.28
C LEU A 50 -36.21 -8.85 -10.17
N PHE A 51 -35.38 -7.97 -10.71
CA PHE A 51 -35.45 -6.52 -10.49
C PHE A 51 -35.41 -5.68 -11.77
N GLY A 52 -35.35 -6.32 -12.94
CA GLY A 52 -35.36 -5.67 -14.26
C GLY A 52 -34.02 -5.05 -14.67
N ASP A 53 -34.02 -4.40 -15.84
CA ASP A 53 -32.81 -3.90 -16.51
C ASP A 53 -32.00 -2.90 -15.68
N THR A 54 -32.67 -2.06 -14.88
CA THR A 54 -32.01 -1.09 -13.97
C THR A 54 -31.12 -1.77 -12.92
N ALA A 55 -31.45 -3.00 -12.52
CA ALA A 55 -30.63 -3.73 -11.55
C ALA A 55 -29.37 -4.30 -12.20
N ARG A 56 -29.43 -4.69 -13.48
CA ARG A 56 -28.28 -5.22 -14.24
C ARG A 56 -27.11 -4.23 -14.29
N ASP A 57 -27.40 -2.95 -14.49
CA ASP A 57 -26.39 -1.89 -14.53
C ASP A 57 -25.79 -1.57 -13.15
N LEU A 58 -26.57 -1.73 -12.08
CA LEU A 58 -26.13 -1.47 -10.70
C LEU A 58 -25.44 -2.68 -10.04
N THR A 59 -25.70 -3.90 -10.52
CA THR A 59 -25.13 -5.15 -9.98
C THR A 59 -23.60 -5.12 -9.88
N PRO A 60 -22.83 -4.69 -10.91
CA PRO A 60 -21.37 -4.66 -10.80
C PRO A 60 -20.86 -3.67 -9.74
N ILE A 61 -21.57 -2.57 -9.49
CA ILE A 61 -21.20 -1.59 -8.46
C ILE A 61 -21.51 -2.13 -7.07
N SER A 62 -22.69 -2.72 -6.89
CA SER A 62 -23.11 -3.31 -5.61
C SER A 62 -22.25 -4.51 -5.20
N LEU A 63 -21.72 -5.27 -6.17
CA LEU A 63 -20.79 -6.37 -5.92
C LEU A 63 -19.38 -5.94 -5.48
N ILE A 64 -19.00 -4.67 -5.68
CA ILE A 64 -17.70 -4.17 -5.20
C ILE A 64 -17.81 -3.69 -3.75
N LEU A 65 -18.99 -3.24 -3.31
CA LEU A 65 -19.20 -2.70 -1.95
C LEU A 65 -18.74 -3.66 -0.84
N PRO A 66 -19.06 -4.96 -0.88
CA PRO A 66 -18.63 -5.91 0.13
C PRO A 66 -17.12 -6.07 0.20
N ALA A 67 -16.37 -5.86 -0.90
CA ALA A 67 -14.91 -5.93 -0.88
C ALA A 67 -14.30 -4.90 0.09
N PHE A 68 -14.89 -3.69 0.18
CA PHE A 68 -14.47 -2.69 1.15
C PHE A 68 -14.73 -3.14 2.59
N ALA A 69 -15.91 -3.72 2.86
CA ALA A 69 -16.25 -4.24 4.18
C ALA A 69 -15.31 -5.40 4.58
N ILE A 70 -15.08 -6.35 3.67
CA ILE A 70 -14.16 -7.48 3.86
C ILE A 70 -12.74 -7.01 4.16
N PHE A 71 -12.29 -5.89 3.58
CA PHE A 71 -10.99 -5.32 3.86
C PHE A 71 -10.92 -4.56 5.19
N LEU A 72 -11.92 -3.72 5.45
CA LEU A 72 -11.93 -2.79 6.58
C LEU A 72 -12.17 -3.51 7.91
N LEU A 73 -13.08 -4.48 7.97
CA LEU A 73 -13.46 -5.14 9.23
C LEU A 73 -12.26 -5.84 9.90
N PRO A 74 -11.48 -6.68 9.19
CA PRO A 74 -10.28 -7.30 9.77
C PRO A 74 -9.21 -6.28 10.12
N SER A 75 -9.05 -5.23 9.32
CA SER A 75 -8.08 -4.16 9.57
C SER A 75 -8.42 -3.37 10.84
N CYS A 76 -9.69 -3.05 11.05
CA CYS A 76 -10.19 -2.38 12.27
C CYS A 76 -10.04 -3.28 13.50
N LEU A 77 -10.40 -4.56 13.40
CA LEU A 77 -10.23 -5.53 14.49
C LEU A 77 -8.76 -5.71 14.85
N ALA A 78 -7.89 -5.80 13.84
CA ALA A 78 -6.45 -5.87 14.04
C ALA A 78 -5.89 -4.61 14.68
N ALA A 79 -6.37 -3.41 14.31
CA ALA A 79 -5.97 -2.16 14.95
C ALA A 79 -6.41 -2.10 16.42
N GLN A 80 -7.62 -2.57 16.73
CA GLN A 80 -8.10 -2.67 18.12
C GLN A 80 -7.27 -3.68 18.93
N TYR A 81 -6.97 -4.84 18.36
CA TYR A 81 -6.17 -5.87 19.02
C TYR A 81 -4.71 -5.44 19.19
N ALA A 82 -4.12 -4.80 18.18
CA ALA A 82 -2.78 -4.22 18.23
C ALA A 82 -2.64 -3.18 19.36
N GLY A 83 -3.74 -2.51 19.73
CA GLY A 83 -3.82 -1.63 20.88
C GLY A 83 -3.44 -2.27 22.22
N ARG A 84 -3.49 -3.61 22.34
CA ARG A 84 -3.05 -4.34 23.54
C ARG A 84 -1.52 -4.39 23.70
N PHE A 85 -0.78 -4.18 22.61
CA PHE A 85 0.69 -4.18 22.60
C PHE A 85 1.26 -2.75 22.65
N LYS A 86 0.45 -1.78 23.06
CA LYS A 86 0.90 -0.39 23.22
C LYS A 86 1.97 -0.32 24.30
N THR A 87 3.05 0.38 23.97
CA THR A 87 4.12 0.71 24.90
C THR A 87 3.90 2.15 25.30
N ALA A 88 3.70 2.41 26.60
CA ALA A 88 3.52 3.76 27.13
C ALA A 88 4.85 4.31 27.67
N CYS A 89 5.03 5.62 27.57
CA CYS A 89 6.13 6.31 28.20
C CYS A 89 5.98 6.26 29.74
N PRO A 90 7.00 5.82 30.52
CA PRO A 90 6.91 5.79 31.97
C PRO A 90 6.74 7.18 32.61
N SER A 91 7.15 8.25 31.92
CA SER A 91 7.12 9.61 32.46
C SER A 91 5.84 10.38 32.13
N CYS A 92 5.40 10.35 30.87
CA CYS A 92 4.23 11.12 30.41
C CYS A 92 3.03 10.25 30.00
N ASN A 93 3.12 8.92 30.18
CA ASN A 93 2.11 7.93 29.81
C ASN A 93 1.66 7.94 28.34
N GLN A 94 2.37 8.67 27.47
CA GLN A 94 2.03 8.75 26.05
C GLN A 94 2.40 7.46 25.32
N ASP A 95 1.54 7.03 24.41
CA ASP A 95 1.77 5.86 23.56
C ASP A 95 2.96 6.12 22.60
N ILE A 96 3.98 5.28 22.73
CA ILE A 96 5.21 5.31 21.92
C ILE A 96 5.32 4.12 20.96
N SER A 97 4.32 3.23 20.92
CA SER A 97 4.36 2.00 20.09
C SER A 97 4.61 2.27 18.60
N CYS A 98 3.95 3.28 18.04
CA CYS A 98 4.13 3.72 16.65
C CYS A 98 5.44 4.51 16.41
N ARG A 99 6.18 4.85 17.48
CA ARG A 99 7.42 5.62 17.44
C ARG A 99 8.61 4.85 18.05
N SER A 100 8.48 3.52 18.17
CA SER A 100 9.48 2.63 18.75
C SER A 100 10.85 2.80 18.08
N ASP A 101 10.90 2.87 16.75
CA ASP A 101 12.16 3.06 16.00
C ASP A 101 12.85 4.39 16.35
N ARG A 102 12.07 5.45 16.61
CA ARG A 102 12.59 6.75 17.08
C ARG A 102 13.10 6.62 18.50
N VAL A 103 12.30 6.03 19.39
CA VAL A 103 12.64 5.83 20.81
C VAL A 103 13.92 5.01 20.95
N ILE A 104 14.07 3.91 20.20
CA ILE A 104 15.27 3.07 20.19
C ILE A 104 16.49 3.87 19.74
N ALA A 105 16.37 4.67 18.69
CA ALA A 105 17.46 5.48 18.17
C ALA A 105 17.83 6.64 19.11
N THR A 106 16.85 7.37 19.65
CA THR A 106 17.10 8.57 20.45
C THR A 106 17.23 8.27 21.95
N ARG A 107 16.84 7.08 22.41
CA ARG A 107 16.67 6.66 23.82
C ARG A 107 15.66 7.50 24.64
N CYS A 108 15.13 8.56 24.04
CA CYS A 108 14.17 9.49 24.63
C CYS A 108 12.74 9.31 24.14
N CYS A 109 11.78 9.68 24.99
CA CYS A 109 10.38 9.84 24.61
C CYS A 109 10.24 10.98 23.59
N PRO A 110 9.53 10.79 22.47
CA PRO A 110 9.32 11.83 21.47
C PRO A 110 8.34 12.93 21.91
N ALA A 111 7.62 12.73 23.02
CA ALA A 111 6.66 13.69 23.56
C ALA A 111 7.26 14.56 24.65
N CYS A 112 7.74 13.96 25.75
CA CYS A 112 8.32 14.70 26.87
C CYS A 112 9.84 14.90 26.78
N GLY A 113 10.53 14.25 25.84
CA GLY A 113 11.99 14.36 25.69
C GLY A 113 12.82 13.60 26.73
N GLU A 114 12.19 13.07 27.78
CA GLU A 114 12.89 12.32 28.83
C GLU A 114 13.50 11.02 28.32
N ARG A 115 14.63 10.64 28.91
CA ARG A 115 15.27 9.35 28.62
C ARG A 115 14.47 8.23 29.26
N ILE A 116 13.96 7.34 28.42
CA ILE A 116 13.11 6.23 28.86
C ILE A 116 13.75 4.86 28.64
N LEU A 117 14.81 4.78 27.82
CA LEU A 117 15.57 3.56 27.57
C LEU A 117 16.91 3.54 28.31
N GLU A 118 17.22 2.38 28.88
CA GLU A 118 18.51 2.09 29.50
C GLU A 118 19.63 1.88 28.47
N GLY A 119 20.87 2.19 28.88
CA GLY A 119 22.08 1.95 28.08
C GLY A 119 22.24 2.80 26.82
N GLY A 120 23.41 2.68 26.17
CA GLY A 120 23.73 3.30 24.88
C GLY A 120 23.96 4.83 24.91
N ARG A 121 24.40 5.36 23.75
CA ARG A 121 24.49 6.81 23.51
C ARG A 121 23.13 7.37 23.10
N THR A 122 22.79 8.56 23.60
CA THR A 122 21.61 9.30 23.16
C THR A 122 21.90 9.99 21.83
N HIS A 123 21.10 9.70 20.81
CA HIS A 123 21.12 10.47 19.56
C HIS A 123 20.05 11.55 19.60
N SER A 124 20.34 12.73 19.05
CA SER A 124 19.35 13.79 18.98
C SER A 124 18.23 13.44 17.99
N ALA A 125 17.02 13.96 18.24
CA ALA A 125 15.89 13.79 17.33
C ALA A 125 16.19 14.29 15.91
N ALA A 126 17.04 15.31 15.78
CA ALA A 126 17.47 15.85 14.49
C ALA A 126 18.27 14.83 13.67
N VAL A 127 19.17 14.08 14.31
CA VAL A 127 19.96 13.02 13.66
C VAL A 127 19.06 11.89 13.17
N TYR A 128 18.10 11.47 13.99
CA TYR A 128 17.13 10.44 13.60
C TYR A 128 16.23 10.89 12.44
N ASN A 129 15.73 12.13 12.47
CA ASN A 129 14.94 12.68 11.38
C ASN A 129 15.74 12.75 10.07
N ARG A 130 17.03 13.11 10.14
CA ARG A 130 17.93 13.09 8.98
C ARG A 130 18.08 11.67 8.41
N TYR A 131 18.27 10.69 9.28
CA TYR A 131 18.33 9.27 8.88
C TYR A 131 17.02 8.79 8.25
N LEU A 132 15.86 9.07 8.84
CA LEU A 132 14.56 8.74 8.26
C LEU A 132 14.34 9.41 6.90
N THR A 133 14.76 10.67 6.75
CA THR A 133 14.68 11.39 5.49
C THR A 133 15.54 10.70 4.42
N LEU A 134 16.75 10.26 4.76
CA LEU A 134 17.60 9.50 3.84
C LEU A 134 16.99 8.13 3.48
N ARG A 135 16.44 7.41 4.46
CA ARG A 135 15.82 6.09 4.25
C ARG A 135 14.55 6.15 3.41
N SER A 136 13.67 7.12 3.69
CA SER A 136 12.45 7.34 2.90
C SER A 136 12.76 7.70 1.45
N ARG A 137 13.81 8.50 1.22
CA ARG A 137 14.32 8.80 -0.14
C ARG A 137 14.72 7.54 -0.90
N HIS A 138 15.39 6.59 -0.25
CA HIS A 138 15.76 5.32 -0.87
C HIS A 138 14.53 4.48 -1.22
N PHE A 139 13.60 4.29 -0.28
CA PHE A 139 12.37 3.54 -0.54
C PHE A 139 11.56 4.13 -1.69
N LEU A 140 11.34 5.45 -1.67
CA LEU A 140 10.62 6.16 -2.74
C LEU A 140 11.30 5.95 -4.09
N LYS A 141 12.64 6.01 -4.14
CA LYS A 141 13.39 5.74 -5.38
C LYS A 141 13.05 4.36 -5.95
N TYR A 142 13.08 3.30 -5.13
CA TYR A 142 12.75 1.94 -5.59
C TYR A 142 11.27 1.77 -5.93
N TRP A 143 10.37 2.33 -5.11
CA TRP A 143 8.94 2.29 -5.33
C TRP A 143 8.53 2.94 -6.67
N PHE A 144 9.09 4.10 -7.01
CA PHE A 144 8.83 4.74 -8.29
C PHE A 144 9.37 3.96 -9.50
N TRP A 145 10.39 3.10 -9.31
CA TRP A 145 10.90 2.22 -10.35
C TRP A 145 10.10 0.93 -10.50
N ALA A 146 9.39 0.48 -9.45
CA ALA A 146 8.59 -0.73 -9.49
C ALA A 146 7.45 -0.65 -10.53
N TRP A 147 6.80 0.52 -10.65
CA TRP A 147 5.70 0.74 -11.58
C TRP A 147 6.08 0.65 -13.07
N PRO A 148 7.11 1.37 -13.56
CA PRO A 148 7.55 1.21 -14.94
C PRO A 148 8.16 -0.18 -15.20
N ALA A 149 8.83 -0.80 -14.22
CA ALA A 149 9.30 -2.18 -14.38
C ALA A 149 8.12 -3.16 -14.57
N PHE A 150 7.07 -3.03 -13.77
CA PHE A 150 5.86 -3.85 -13.88
C PHE A 150 5.11 -3.58 -15.20
N GLY A 151 4.96 -2.31 -15.59
CA GLY A 151 4.37 -1.95 -16.89
C GLY A 151 5.16 -2.53 -18.07
N GLY A 152 6.49 -2.48 -18.02
CA GLY A 152 7.36 -3.09 -19.02
C GLY A 152 7.20 -4.61 -19.10
N LEU A 153 7.10 -5.30 -17.96
CA LEU A 153 6.85 -6.75 -17.91
C LEU A 153 5.48 -7.11 -18.51
N VAL A 154 4.43 -6.34 -18.19
CA VAL A 154 3.09 -6.54 -18.76
C VAL A 154 3.10 -6.35 -20.27
N MET A 155 3.75 -5.30 -20.78
CA MET A 155 3.90 -5.09 -22.23
C MET A 155 4.72 -6.19 -22.90
N MET A 156 5.82 -6.61 -22.28
CA MET A 156 6.63 -7.73 -22.78
C MET A 156 5.82 -9.01 -22.84
N TRP A 157 5.02 -9.29 -21.82
CA TRP A 157 4.13 -10.45 -21.77
C TRP A 157 3.07 -10.42 -22.89
N GLN A 158 2.47 -9.25 -23.17
CA GLN A 158 1.54 -9.09 -24.29
C GLN A 158 2.21 -9.35 -25.65
N LEU A 159 3.49 -8.99 -25.81
CA LEU A 159 4.25 -9.29 -27.03
C LEU A 159 4.47 -10.79 -27.23
N PHE A 160 4.68 -11.56 -26.16
CA PHE A 160 4.82 -13.02 -26.21
C PHE A 160 3.49 -13.74 -26.37
N ASN A 161 2.42 -13.23 -25.74
CA ASN A 161 1.10 -13.83 -25.79
C ASN A 161 0.01 -12.77 -25.96
N ARG A 162 -0.40 -12.54 -27.22
CA ARG A 162 -1.38 -11.50 -27.58
C ARG A 162 -2.77 -11.69 -26.98
N SER A 163 -3.13 -12.90 -26.55
CA SER A 163 -4.43 -13.15 -25.92
C SER A 163 -4.43 -12.92 -24.41
N ALA A 164 -3.27 -12.72 -23.78
CA ALA A 164 -3.13 -12.69 -22.33
C ALA A 164 -3.97 -11.59 -21.64
N PHE A 165 -4.20 -10.47 -22.32
CA PHE A 165 -4.94 -9.33 -21.76
C PHE A 165 -6.25 -9.00 -22.48
N GLN A 166 -6.78 -9.90 -23.33
CA GLN A 166 -8.06 -9.66 -24.03
C GLN A 166 -9.24 -9.46 -23.08
N GLN A 167 -9.26 -10.16 -21.95
CA GLN A 167 -10.33 -10.04 -20.94
C GLN A 167 -10.18 -8.79 -20.06
N CYS A 168 -8.96 -8.24 -19.95
CA CYS A 168 -8.64 -7.10 -19.08
C CYS A 168 -7.62 -6.15 -19.76
N PRO A 169 -8.00 -5.46 -20.84
CA PRO A 169 -7.07 -4.65 -21.64
C PRO A 169 -6.57 -3.41 -20.89
N HIS A 170 -7.27 -2.98 -19.84
CA HIS A 170 -6.84 -1.89 -18.97
C HIS A 170 -5.52 -2.16 -18.24
N CYS A 171 -5.17 -3.42 -18.02
CA CYS A 171 -3.91 -3.82 -17.38
C CYS A 171 -2.66 -3.32 -18.13
N LEU A 172 -2.78 -3.08 -19.45
CA LEU A 172 -1.69 -2.62 -20.30
C LEU A 172 -1.21 -1.19 -19.97
N TRP A 173 -2.07 -0.35 -19.39
CA TRP A 173 -1.76 1.05 -19.13
C TRP A 173 -1.98 1.49 -17.67
N THR A 174 -2.61 0.68 -16.82
CA THR A 174 -2.84 1.03 -15.40
C THR A 174 -1.55 1.18 -14.59
N ALA A 175 -0.60 0.25 -14.71
CA ALA A 175 0.67 0.36 -14.00
C ALA A 175 1.53 1.57 -14.45
N PRO A 176 1.68 1.85 -15.75
CA PRO A 176 2.28 3.10 -16.23
C PRO A 176 1.53 4.36 -15.77
N LEU A 177 0.20 4.32 -15.70
CA LEU A 177 -0.62 5.43 -15.21
C LEU A 177 -0.38 5.74 -13.73
N ILE A 178 -0.33 4.69 -12.89
CA ILE A 178 -0.01 4.84 -11.47
C ILE A 178 1.42 5.38 -11.30
N GLY A 179 2.37 4.85 -12.08
CA GLY A 179 3.77 5.31 -12.08
C GLY A 179 3.91 6.79 -12.46
N THR A 180 3.25 7.22 -13.55
CA THR A 180 3.26 8.62 -14.01
C THR A 180 2.62 9.57 -13.01
N ALA A 181 1.42 9.23 -12.49
CA ALA A 181 0.73 10.06 -11.51
C ALA A 181 1.54 10.19 -10.22
N ALA A 182 2.08 9.08 -9.72
CA ALA A 182 2.84 9.08 -8.47
C ALA A 182 4.19 9.83 -8.61
N ALA A 183 4.93 9.59 -9.69
CA ALA A 183 6.20 10.28 -9.94
C ALA A 183 5.98 11.77 -10.26
N GLY A 184 4.93 12.10 -11.00
CA GLY A 184 4.55 13.48 -11.34
C GLY A 184 4.13 14.27 -10.10
N TRP A 185 3.31 13.69 -9.24
CA TRP A 185 2.93 14.29 -7.95
C TRP A 185 4.15 14.51 -7.05
N ALA A 186 5.05 13.51 -6.96
CA ALA A 186 6.27 13.62 -6.17
C ALA A 186 7.21 14.71 -6.70
N TRP A 187 7.35 14.82 -8.03
CA TRP A 187 8.11 15.88 -8.66
C TRP A 187 7.49 17.26 -8.42
N LEU A 188 6.18 17.43 -8.61
CA LEU A 188 5.47 18.69 -8.34
C LEU A 188 5.64 19.17 -6.89
N ARG A 189 5.61 18.23 -5.93
CA ARG A 189 5.75 18.53 -4.50
C ARG A 189 7.17 18.87 -4.07
N THR A 190 8.18 18.33 -4.74
CA THR A 190 9.59 18.41 -4.27
C THR A 190 10.49 19.21 -5.20
N LEU A 191 10.09 19.39 -6.46
CA LEU A 191 10.87 19.95 -7.57
C LEU A 191 12.23 19.27 -7.78
N GLU A 192 12.41 18.05 -7.25
CA GLU A 192 13.68 17.34 -7.35
C GLU A 192 13.82 16.64 -8.70
N ARG A 193 14.88 16.96 -9.44
CA ARG A 193 15.17 16.39 -10.78
C ARG A 193 15.34 14.87 -10.81
N ARG A 194 15.53 14.24 -9.64
CA ARG A 194 15.71 12.78 -9.50
C ARG A 194 14.48 11.96 -9.85
N TYR A 195 13.30 12.58 -9.95
CA TYR A 195 12.03 11.94 -10.31
C TYR A 195 11.73 12.00 -11.81
N ILE A 196 12.46 12.84 -12.56
CA ILE A 196 12.29 13.02 -14.00
C ILE A 196 12.52 11.72 -14.79
N PRO A 197 13.58 10.91 -14.55
CA PRO A 197 13.78 9.68 -15.33
C PRO A 197 12.66 8.66 -15.10
N GLN A 198 12.14 8.52 -13.87
CA GLN A 198 11.01 7.62 -13.60
C GLN A 198 9.71 8.12 -14.24
N LEU A 199 9.50 9.44 -14.21
CA LEU A 199 8.36 10.07 -14.87
C LEU A 199 8.41 9.82 -16.38
N LEU A 200 9.55 10.11 -17.02
CA LEU A 200 9.74 9.88 -18.46
C LEU A 200 9.56 8.40 -18.83
N ALA A 201 10.17 7.47 -18.09
CA ALA A 201 10.01 6.04 -18.34
C ALA A 201 8.53 5.60 -18.22
N SER A 202 7.82 6.10 -17.20
CA SER A 202 6.41 5.78 -17.00
C SER A 202 5.52 6.41 -18.09
N VAL A 203 5.83 7.63 -18.55
CA VAL A 203 5.10 8.31 -19.64
C VAL A 203 5.27 7.57 -20.96
N VAL A 204 6.50 7.13 -21.27
CA VAL A 204 6.79 6.35 -22.49
C VAL A 204 6.01 5.04 -22.44
N LEU A 205 6.05 4.31 -21.32
CA LEU A 205 5.29 3.07 -21.16
C LEU A 205 3.77 3.28 -21.19
N LEU A 206 3.28 4.42 -20.67
CA LEU A 206 1.87 4.77 -20.74
C LEU A 206 1.44 4.99 -22.19
N GLY A 207 2.23 5.75 -22.96
CA GLY A 207 1.97 5.98 -24.38
C GLY A 207 1.97 4.67 -25.18
N LEU A 208 2.93 3.78 -24.91
CA LEU A 208 2.99 2.46 -25.53
C LEU A 208 1.79 1.58 -25.14
N GLY A 209 1.42 1.54 -23.85
CA GLY A 209 0.27 0.77 -23.36
C GLY A 209 -1.06 1.24 -23.95
N VAL A 210 -1.25 2.56 -24.07
CA VAL A 210 -2.42 3.17 -24.74
C VAL A 210 -2.41 2.87 -26.23
N ALA A 211 -1.27 2.97 -26.91
CA ALA A 211 -1.16 2.65 -28.33
C ALA A 211 -1.46 1.16 -28.60
N SER A 212 -0.99 0.25 -27.75
CA SER A 212 -1.31 -1.18 -27.81
C SER A 212 -2.78 -1.45 -27.58
N PHE A 213 -3.40 -0.77 -26.60
CA PHE A 213 -4.83 -0.87 -26.34
C PHE A 213 -5.67 -0.52 -27.58
N TRP A 214 -5.36 0.59 -28.26
CA TRP A 214 -6.05 1.04 -29.48
C TRP A 214 -5.70 0.27 -30.75
N ARG A 215 -4.69 -0.60 -30.72
CA ARG A 215 -4.32 -1.44 -31.87
C ARG A 215 -5.07 -2.76 -31.89
N ASP A 216 -5.39 -3.27 -30.71
CA ASP A 216 -6.06 -4.55 -30.52
C ASP A 216 -7.60 -4.38 -30.36
N PHE A 217 -8.11 -3.15 -30.44
CA PHE A 217 -9.53 -2.74 -30.49
C PHE A 217 -9.80 -1.91 -31.76
#